data_AF-A0A1W0CCK1-F1
#
_entry.id   AF-A0A1W0CCK1-F1
#
_cell.length_a   1.000
_cell.length_b   1.000
_cell.length_c   1.000
_cell.angle_alpha   90.00
_cell.angle_beta   90.00
_cell.angle_gamma   90.00
#
_symmetry.space_group_name_H-M   'P 1'
#
loop_
_entity.id
_entity.type
_entity.pdbx_description
1 polymer ?
#
loop_
_entity_poly.entity_id
_entity_poly.type
_entity_poly.pdbx_seq_one_letter_code
_entity_poly.pdbx_strand_id
1 'polypeptide(L)'
;MNLYSIAIQQLTRQHMATIEALVRQQPEFDRVEDLADRLRQAGVRAEARYVPAEKLFIAVYGDIAQVEAALETLCRLNRLNCVPGSSSWQLVHQDHSITQPAVLVIHL
;
A
#
# COMPACT_ATOMS: atom_id res chain seq x y z
N MET A 1 -12.84 7.78 9.15
CA MET A 1 -11.80 7.10 9.95
C MET A 1 -10.68 6.74 8.99
N ASN A 2 -9.44 7.11 9.27
CA ASN A 2 -8.29 6.76 8.41
C ASN A 2 -7.76 5.36 8.76
N LEU A 3 -7.04 4.72 7.83
CA LEU A 3 -6.54 3.35 7.97
C LEU A 3 -5.63 3.20 9.20
N TYR A 4 -4.86 4.23 9.50
CA TYR A 4 -4.02 4.30 10.70
C TYR A 4 -4.82 4.16 12.00
N SER A 5 -5.95 4.87 12.14
CA SER A 5 -6.82 4.78 13.32
C SER A 5 -7.45 3.39 13.49
N ILE A 6 -7.75 2.70 12.39
CA ILE A 6 -8.26 1.32 12.39
C ILE A 6 -7.19 0.36 12.89
N ALA A 7 -5.96 0.50 12.39
CA ALA A 7 -4.83 -0.34 12.78
C ALA A 7 -4.47 -0.18 14.26
N ILE A 8 -4.45 1.06 14.79
CA ILE A 8 -4.22 1.30 16.22
C ILE A 8 -5.28 0.59 17.06
N GLN A 9 -6.57 0.73 16.71
CA GLN A 9 -7.64 0.11 17.48
C GLN A 9 -7.54 -1.42 17.48
N GLN A 10 -7.21 -2.04 16.34
CA GLN A 10 -7.07 -3.49 16.24
C GLN A 10 -5.83 -3.99 16.99
N LEU A 11 -4.66 -3.39 16.78
CA LEU A 11 -3.41 -3.83 17.41
C LEU A 11 -3.40 -3.60 18.92
N THR A 12 -4.00 -2.51 19.41
CA THR A 12 -4.12 -2.24 20.84
C THR A 12 -5.07 -3.23 21.51
N ARG A 13 -6.21 -3.55 20.87
CA ARG A 13 -7.18 -4.54 21.39
C ARG A 13 -6.62 -5.96 21.41
N GLN A 14 -5.72 -6.29 20.49
CA GLN A 14 -5.10 -7.61 20.40
C GLN A 14 -3.77 -7.72 21.16
N HIS A 15 -3.33 -6.65 21.85
CA HIS A 15 -2.02 -6.57 22.51
C HIS A 15 -0.81 -6.90 21.60
N MET A 16 -0.95 -6.68 20.29
CA MET A 16 0.02 -7.10 19.29
C MET A 16 1.11 -6.06 19.01
N ALA A 17 0.94 -4.81 19.46
CA ALA A 17 1.93 -3.75 19.31
C ALA A 17 1.83 -2.69 20.41
N THR A 18 2.95 -2.04 20.72
CA THR A 18 2.93 -0.83 21.54
C THR A 18 2.49 0.37 20.68
N ILE A 19 1.89 1.38 21.33
CA ILE A 19 1.51 2.64 20.64
C ILE A 19 2.73 3.28 19.96
N GLU A 20 3.92 3.16 20.57
CA GLU A 20 5.16 3.68 19.97
C GLU A 20 5.54 2.94 18.68
N ALA A 21 5.38 1.62 18.62
CA ALA A 21 5.62 0.84 17.40
C ALA A 21 4.63 1.22 16.28
N LEU A 22 3.37 1.50 16.64
CA LEU A 22 2.34 1.99 15.73
C LEU A 22 2.65 3.39 15.19
N VAL A 23 3.05 4.33 16.04
CA VAL A 23 3.45 5.69 15.63
C VAL A 23 4.62 5.66 14.63
N ARG A 24 5.59 4.77 14.84
CA ARG A 24 6.70 4.58 13.88
C ARG A 24 6.25 4.09 12.50
N GLN A 25 5.10 3.43 12.41
CA GLN A 25 4.55 2.93 11.14
C GLN A 25 3.59 3.91 10.46
N GLN A 26 3.17 5.00 11.12
CA GLN A 26 2.22 5.97 10.55
C GLN A 26 2.57 6.46 9.13
N PRO A 27 3.85 6.78 8.81
CA PRO A 27 4.22 7.19 7.44
C PRO A 27 3.95 6.10 6.38
N GLU A 28 3.98 4.82 6.75
CA GLU A 28 3.65 3.72 5.85
C GLU A 28 2.15 3.70 5.56
N PHE A 29 1.30 3.90 6.58
CA PHE A 29 -0.15 4.01 6.42
C PHE A 29 -0.55 5.16 5.51
N ASP A 30 -0.03 6.35 5.77
CA ASP A 30 -0.31 7.55 4.97
C ASP A 30 0.09 7.32 3.50
N ARG A 31 1.21 6.63 3.27
CA ARG A 31 1.71 6.33 1.92
C ARG A 31 0.82 5.34 1.18
N VAL A 32 0.33 4.30 1.84
CA VAL A 32 -0.56 3.31 1.22
C VAL A 32 -1.93 3.92 0.92
N GLU A 33 -2.42 4.81 1.79
CA GLU A 33 -3.63 5.59 1.53
C GLU A 33 -3.45 6.52 0.31
N ASP A 34 -2.36 7.29 0.24
CA ASP A 34 -2.06 8.19 -0.90
C ASP A 34 -1.92 7.41 -2.23
N LEU A 35 -1.24 6.27 -2.22
CA LEU A 35 -1.09 5.43 -3.41
C LEU A 35 -2.43 4.83 -3.86
N ALA A 36 -3.28 4.39 -2.92
CA ALA A 36 -4.61 3.91 -3.24
C ALA A 36 -5.50 5.02 -3.81
N ASP A 37 -5.40 6.25 -3.30
CA ASP A 37 -6.07 7.43 -3.85
C ASP A 37 -5.62 7.71 -5.29
N ARG A 38 -4.31 7.67 -5.57
CA ARG A 38 -3.76 7.87 -6.92
C ARG A 38 -4.22 6.80 -7.91
N LEU A 39 -4.27 5.54 -7.49
CA LEU A 39 -4.81 4.45 -8.31
C LEU A 39 -6.29 4.68 -8.64
N ARG A 40 -7.08 5.15 -7.66
CA ARG A 40 -8.47 5.57 -7.89
C ARG A 40 -8.60 6.72 -8.87
N GLN A 41 -7.72 7.72 -8.77
CA GLN A 41 -7.67 8.83 -9.74
C GLN A 41 -7.28 8.38 -11.15
N ALA A 42 -6.49 7.30 -11.27
CA ALA A 42 -6.16 6.66 -12.54
C ALA A 42 -7.27 5.73 -13.06
N GLY A 43 -8.43 5.67 -12.40
CA GLY A 43 -9.57 4.86 -12.81
C GLY A 43 -9.52 3.40 -12.38
N VAL A 44 -8.57 3.02 -11.51
CA VAL A 44 -8.51 1.68 -10.92
C VAL A 44 -9.31 1.65 -9.62
N ARG A 45 -10.17 0.65 -9.46
CA ARG A 45 -10.83 0.44 -8.17
C ARG A 45 -9.81 -0.09 -7.16
N ALA A 46 -9.33 0.78 -6.27
CA ALA A 46 -8.29 0.47 -5.29
C ALA A 46 -8.70 0.79 -3.84
N GLU A 47 -8.35 -0.08 -2.91
CA GLU A 47 -8.64 0.02 -1.48
C GLU A 47 -7.36 -0.22 -0.66
N ALA A 48 -6.99 0.75 0.18
CA ALA A 48 -5.93 0.57 1.17
C ALA A 48 -6.42 -0.34 2.30
N ARG A 49 -5.70 -1.41 2.61
CA ARG A 49 -6.07 -2.44 3.58
C ARG A 49 -4.95 -2.73 4.55
N TYR A 50 -5.34 -3.00 5.78
CA TYR A 50 -4.46 -3.42 6.85
C TYR A 50 -5.04 -4.67 7.49
N VAL A 51 -4.25 -5.73 7.53
CA VAL A 51 -4.57 -6.96 8.26
C VAL A 51 -3.39 -7.26 9.19
N PRO A 52 -3.59 -7.43 10.51
CA PRO A 52 -2.48 -7.67 11.44
C PRO A 52 -1.56 -8.84 11.05
N ALA A 53 -2.10 -9.87 10.39
CA ALA A 53 -1.34 -11.02 9.90
C ALA A 53 -0.67 -10.80 8.52
N GLU A 54 -1.28 -10.02 7.63
CA GLU A 54 -0.82 -9.86 6.23
C GLU A 54 -0.15 -8.49 5.97
N LYS A 55 -0.05 -7.67 7.02
CA LYS A 55 0.49 -6.30 6.99
C LYS A 55 -0.38 -5.36 6.15
N LEU A 56 0.22 -4.25 5.71
CA LEU A 56 -0.41 -3.16 4.98
C LEU A 56 -0.26 -3.37 3.47
N PHE A 57 -1.35 -3.26 2.70
CA PHE A 57 -1.34 -3.45 1.25
C PHE A 57 -2.49 -2.69 0.57
N ILE A 58 -2.46 -2.61 -0.76
CA ILE A 58 -3.54 -2.05 -1.58
C ILE A 58 -4.22 -3.20 -2.32
N ALA A 59 -5.51 -3.39 -2.08
CA ALA A 59 -6.32 -4.27 -2.91
C ALA A 59 -6.79 -3.51 -4.16
N VAL A 60 -6.59 -4.09 -5.34
CA VAL A 60 -7.09 -3.54 -6.62
C VAL A 60 -8.04 -4.53 -7.28
N TYR A 61 -9.06 -3.99 -7.93
CA TYR A 61 -10.13 -4.76 -8.54
C TYR A 61 -10.34 -4.31 -9.98
N GLY A 62 -10.62 -5.27 -10.86
CA GLY A 62 -10.97 -5.02 -12.26
C GLY A 62 -10.14 -5.81 -13.24
N ASP A 63 -10.07 -5.32 -14.47
CA ASP A 63 -9.27 -5.96 -15.52
C ASP A 63 -7.77 -5.82 -15.25
N ILE A 64 -7.02 -6.91 -15.40
CA ILE A 64 -5.59 -6.94 -15.09
C ILE A 64 -4.79 -5.99 -15.98
N ALA A 65 -5.13 -5.88 -17.28
CA ALA A 65 -4.41 -5.01 -18.20
C ALA A 65 -4.65 -3.54 -17.87
N GLN A 66 -5.86 -3.18 -17.42
CA GLN A 66 -6.14 -1.82 -16.93
C GLN A 66 -5.33 -1.50 -15.67
N VAL A 67 -5.25 -2.44 -14.73
CA VAL A 67 -4.49 -2.29 -13.48
C VAL A 67 -3.00 -2.15 -13.77
N GLU A 68 -2.44 -2.98 -14.65
CA GLU A 68 -1.03 -2.92 -15.06
C GLU A 68 -0.69 -1.58 -15.71
N ALA A 69 -1.50 -1.10 -16.66
CA ALA A 69 -1.26 0.19 -17.32
C ALA A 69 -1.29 1.37 -16.33
N ALA A 70 -2.19 1.33 -15.35
CA ALA A 70 -2.26 2.33 -14.29
C ALA A 70 -1.05 2.25 -13.35
N LEU A 71 -0.61 1.04 -12.97
CA LEU A 71 0.56 0.82 -12.13
C LEU A 71 1.84 1.28 -12.82
N GLU A 72 2.04 0.96 -14.11
CA GLU A 72 3.18 1.45 -14.88
C GLU A 72 3.24 2.98 -14.92
N THR A 73 2.09 3.62 -15.18
CA THR A 73 1.99 5.07 -15.20
C THR A 73 2.31 5.67 -13.83
N LEU A 74 1.74 5.10 -12.77
CA LEU A 74 1.96 5.53 -11.40
C LEU A 74 3.43 5.35 -11.01
N CYS A 75 4.05 4.22 -11.34
CA CYS A 75 5.44 3.93 -11.04
C CYS A 75 6.38 4.95 -11.71
N ARG A 76 6.16 5.22 -12.99
CA ARG A 76 6.92 6.22 -13.73
C ARG A 76 6.78 7.63 -13.13
N LEU A 77 5.57 8.05 -12.77
CA LEU A 77 5.32 9.39 -12.23
C LEU A 77 5.93 9.59 -10.83
N ASN A 78 5.95 8.54 -10.01
CA ASN A 78 6.39 8.61 -8.62
C ASN A 78 7.82 8.09 -8.42
N ARG A 79 8.58 7.82 -9.50
CA ARG A 79 9.92 7.22 -9.45
C ARG A 79 9.96 5.93 -8.62
N LEU A 80 8.94 5.10 -8.81
CA LEU A 80 8.83 3.78 -8.23
C LEU A 80 9.18 2.73 -9.28
N ASN A 81 9.78 1.64 -8.82
CA ASN A 81 9.90 0.38 -9.53
C ASN A 81 8.68 -0.47 -9.21
N CYS A 82 7.96 -0.87 -10.25
CA CYS A 82 6.90 -1.85 -10.18
C CYS A 82 7.53 -3.23 -10.43
N VAL A 83 7.58 -4.07 -9.40
CA VAL A 83 8.05 -5.45 -9.50
C VAL A 83 6.83 -6.37 -9.58
N PRO A 84 6.53 -6.97 -10.74
CA PRO A 84 5.37 -7.85 -10.89
C PRO A 84 5.62 -9.21 -10.21
N GLY A 85 4.57 -9.72 -9.56
CA GLY A 85 4.43 -11.09 -9.07
C GLY A 85 3.23 -11.78 -9.75
N SER A 86 2.86 -12.97 -9.30
CA SER A 86 1.79 -13.77 -9.94
C SER A 86 0.39 -13.18 -9.79
N SER A 87 0.10 -12.55 -8.64
CA SER A 87 -1.19 -11.91 -8.34
C SER A 87 -1.02 -10.61 -7.53
N SER A 88 0.20 -10.08 -7.53
CA SER A 88 0.55 -8.87 -6.78
C SER A 88 1.67 -8.12 -7.49
N TRP A 89 1.79 -6.83 -7.17
CA TRP A 89 2.91 -5.98 -7.57
C TRP A 89 3.52 -5.38 -6.33
N GLN A 90 4.85 -5.33 -6.29
CA GLN A 90 5.59 -4.61 -5.27
C GLN A 90 6.06 -3.28 -5.84
N LEU A 91 5.68 -2.19 -5.18
CA LEU A 91 6.10 -0.83 -5.52
C LEU A 91 7.26 -0.43 -4.62
N VAL A 92 8.45 -0.28 -5.19
CA VAL A 92 9.69 0.03 -4.48
C VAL A 92 10.22 1.38 -4.97
N HIS A 93 10.81 2.22 -4.11
CA HIS A 93 11.47 3.43 -4.61
C HIS A 93 12.69 3.10 -5.46
N GLN A 94 12.94 3.90 -6.50
CA GLN A 94 14.14 3.75 -7.35
C GLN A 94 15.43 4.09 -6.60
N ASP A 95 15.36 5.02 -5.64
CA ASP A 95 16.51 5.41 -4.84
C ASP A 95 16.79 4.40 -3.72
N HIS A 96 17.88 3.64 -3.89
CA HIS A 96 18.37 2.65 -2.92
C HIS A 96 18.87 3.29 -1.61
N SER A 97 18.98 4.62 -1.56
CA SER A 97 19.32 5.38 -0.35
C SER A 97 18.14 5.55 0.60
N ILE A 98 16.92 5.28 0.14
CA ILE A 98 15.71 5.39 0.94
C ILE A 98 15.40 3.99 1.49
N THR A 99 15.66 3.78 2.79
CA THR A 99 15.30 2.57 3.55
C THR A 99 13.79 2.45 3.78
N GLN A 100 12.96 2.89 2.82
CA GLN A 100 11.51 2.82 2.94
C GLN A 100 11.02 1.47 2.43
N PRO A 101 10.06 0.84 3.14
CA PRO A 101 9.52 -0.44 2.75
C PRO A 101 8.76 -0.36 1.42
N ALA A 102 8.76 -1.49 0.70
CA ALA A 102 7.96 -1.67 -0.50
C ALA A 102 6.47 -1.65 -0.17
N VAL A 103 5.65 -1.05 -1.03
CA VAL A 103 4.18 -1.10 -0.93
C VAL A 103 3.68 -2.26 -1.77
N LEU A 104 2.91 -3.16 -1.17
CA LEU A 104 2.31 -4.29 -1.86
C LEU A 104 0.94 -3.92 -2.43
N VAL A 105 0.72 -4.23 -3.70
CA VAL A 105 -0.56 -4.11 -4.40
C VAL A 105 -1.01 -5.52 -4.77
N ILE A 106 -2.22 -5.91 -4.42
CA ILE A 106 -2.77 -7.25 -4.66
C ILE A 106 -4.00 -7.11 -5.54
N HIS A 107 -4.03 -7.84 -6.65
CA HIS A 107 -5.23 -7.96 -7.47
C HIS A 107 -6.13 -9.06 -6.93
N LEU A 108 -7.42 -8.72 -6.76
CA LEU A 108 -8.45 -9.57 -6.16
C LEU A 108 -9.64 -9.76 -7.09
#